data_AF-A0A960HAA7-F1
#
_entry.id   AF-A0A960HAA7-F1
#
_cell.length_a   1.000
_cell.length_b   1.000
_cell.length_c   1.000
_cell.angle_alpha   90.00
_cell.angle_beta   90.00
_cell.angle_gamma   90.00
#
_symmetry.space_group_name_H-M   'P 1'
#
loop_
_entity.id
_entity.type
_entity.pdbx_description
1 polymer ?
#
loop_
_entity_poly.entity_id
_entity_poly.type
_entity_poly.pdbx_seq_one_letter_code
_entity_poly.pdbx_strand_id
1 'polypeptide(L)'
;MTLIVRLVVGLLLVAHGLVHLLYLTDDVPEFTFEDSWLAPESVARSVGVLLMSVTIALFIALGLAVWGVPGLSAVWPALAIAASVTSLVLMACFWSNRLVIGVLIDVAIVAVAVMRPQWTDTIG
;
A
#
# COMPACT_ATOMS: atom_id res chain seq x y z
N MET A 1 13.45 21.84 -4.12
CA MET A 1 13.62 20.65 -3.25
C MET A 1 12.32 19.85 -3.13
N THR A 2 11.18 20.51 -2.94
CA THR A 2 9.92 19.84 -2.61
C THR A 2 9.22 19.14 -3.79
N LEU A 3 9.42 19.59 -5.04
CA LEU A 3 8.96 18.85 -6.22
C LEU A 3 9.63 17.48 -6.35
N ILE A 4 10.96 17.43 -6.20
CA ILE A 4 11.73 16.18 -6.26
C ILE A 4 11.23 15.21 -5.18
N VAL A 5 10.99 15.70 -3.96
CA VAL A 5 10.43 14.89 -2.87
C VAL A 5 9.06 14.32 -3.27
N ARG A 6 8.14 15.11 -3.82
CA ARG A 6 6.83 14.61 -4.27
C ARG A 6 6.95 13.57 -5.38
N LEU A 7 7.84 13.78 -6.35
CA LEU A 7 8.10 12.83 -7.43
C LEU A 7 8.61 11.49 -6.87
N VAL A 8 9.63 11.54 -6.01
CA VAL A 8 10.22 10.36 -5.38
C VAL A 8 9.23 9.65 -4.47
N VAL A 9 8.53 10.37 -3.59
CA VAL A 9 7.55 9.77 -2.67
C VAL A 9 6.40 9.12 -3.45
N GLY A 10 5.82 9.82 -4.44
CA GLY A 10 4.76 9.23 -5.25
C GLY A 10 5.23 7.99 -6.02
N LEU A 11 6.46 7.99 -6.54
CA LEU A 11 7.05 6.82 -7.20
C LEU A 11 7.24 5.65 -6.23
N LEU A 12 7.76 5.91 -5.02
CA LEU A 12 7.95 4.89 -4.00
C LEU A 12 6.61 4.29 -3.53
N LEU A 13 5.56 5.10 -3.40
CA LEU A 13 4.22 4.63 -3.04
C LEU A 13 3.63 3.73 -4.13
N VAL A 14 3.76 4.12 -5.40
CA VAL A 14 3.35 3.28 -6.54
C VAL A 14 4.16 1.98 -6.56
N ALA A 15 5.48 2.06 -6.39
CA ALA A 15 6.36 0.89 -6.38
C ALA A 15 6.01 -0.08 -5.24
N HIS A 16 5.75 0.43 -4.03
CA HIS A 16 5.32 -0.38 -2.88
C HIS A 16 3.99 -1.09 -3.15
N GLY A 17 3.02 -0.40 -3.75
CA GLY A 17 1.79 -1.03 -4.22
C GLY A 17 2.07 -2.15 -5.22
N LEU A 18 2.89 -1.89 -6.25
CA LEU A 18 3.21 -2.86 -7.29
C LEU A 18 4.02 -4.07 -6.81
N VAL A 19 4.79 -3.96 -5.72
CA VAL A 19 5.47 -5.11 -5.09
C VAL A 19 4.47 -6.21 -4.71
N HIS A 20 3.21 -5.88 -4.49
CA HIS A 20 2.18 -6.87 -4.18
C HIS A 20 1.85 -7.78 -5.37
N LEU A 21 2.22 -7.43 -6.60
CA LEU A 21 2.13 -8.34 -7.74
C LEU A 21 2.99 -9.60 -7.58
N LEU A 22 3.98 -9.58 -6.68
CA LEU A 22 4.77 -10.76 -6.36
C LEU A 22 3.91 -11.91 -5.79
N TYR A 23 2.71 -11.65 -5.25
CA TYR A 23 1.75 -12.70 -4.86
C TYR A 23 1.27 -13.57 -6.03
N LEU A 24 1.50 -13.14 -7.27
CA LEU A 24 1.19 -13.90 -8.48
C LEU A 24 2.41 -14.68 -9.02
N THR A 25 3.56 -14.60 -8.35
CA THR A 25 4.82 -15.18 -8.82
C THR A 25 5.19 -16.39 -7.96
N ASP A 26 5.38 -17.55 -8.59
CA ASP A 26 5.68 -18.80 -7.88
C ASP A 26 7.11 -18.83 -7.28
N ASP A 27 8.01 -18.00 -7.79
CA ASP A 27 9.43 -17.96 -7.38
C ASP A 27 9.70 -17.16 -6.09
N VAL A 28 8.66 -16.56 -5.49
CA VAL A 28 8.78 -15.70 -4.30
C VAL A 28 7.92 -16.26 -3.17
N PRO A 29 8.41 -17.27 -2.41
CA PRO A 29 7.60 -18.03 -1.45
C PRO A 29 7.02 -17.16 -0.31
N GLU A 30 7.58 -15.98 -0.08
CA GLU A 30 7.06 -15.01 0.88
C GLU A 30 5.73 -14.40 0.48
N PHE A 31 5.43 -14.38 -0.82
CA PHE A 31 4.22 -13.81 -1.40
C PHE A 31 3.38 -14.94 -1.96
N THR A 32 2.63 -15.64 -1.09
CA THR A 32 1.76 -16.75 -1.49
C THR A 32 0.33 -16.56 -0.99
N PHE A 33 -0.64 -17.08 -1.74
CA PHE A 33 -2.03 -17.17 -1.31
C PHE A 33 -2.41 -18.56 -0.76
N GLU A 34 -1.45 -19.49 -0.70
CA GLU A 34 -1.71 -20.88 -0.33
C GLU A 34 -1.71 -21.10 1.19
N ASP A 35 -0.94 -20.28 1.91
CA ASP A 35 -0.83 -20.36 3.37
C ASP A 35 -1.54 -19.15 4.01
N SER A 36 -2.80 -19.36 4.41
CA SER A 36 -3.57 -18.38 5.16
C SER A 36 -4.05 -18.95 6.48
N TRP A 37 -3.83 -18.20 7.57
CA TRP A 37 -4.37 -18.54 8.88
C TRP A 37 -5.71 -17.85 9.19
N LEU A 38 -6.16 -16.94 8.32
CA LEU A 38 -7.42 -16.18 8.49
C LEU A 38 -8.51 -16.58 7.50
N ALA A 39 -8.16 -16.99 6.28
CA ALA A 39 -9.11 -17.39 5.25
C ALA A 39 -9.12 -18.91 5.04
N PRO A 40 -10.30 -19.55 4.92
CA PRO A 40 -10.38 -20.95 4.51
C PRO A 40 -9.71 -21.18 3.15
N GLU A 41 -9.04 -22.32 2.98
CA GLU A 41 -8.31 -22.68 1.75
C GLU A 41 -9.16 -22.51 0.47
N SER A 42 -10.45 -22.84 0.54
CA SER A 42 -11.38 -22.77 -0.60
C SER A 42 -11.61 -21.34 -1.14
N VAL A 43 -11.35 -20.32 -0.33
CA VAL A 43 -11.55 -18.90 -0.70
C VAL A 43 -10.28 -18.06 -0.56
N ALA A 44 -9.22 -18.58 0.05
CA ALA A 44 -7.97 -17.87 0.34
C ALA A 44 -7.42 -17.16 -0.90
N ARG A 45 -7.28 -17.87 -2.02
CA ARG A 45 -6.80 -17.28 -3.28
C ARG A 45 -7.68 -16.13 -3.78
N SER A 46 -9.00 -16.31 -3.78
CA SER A 46 -9.94 -15.28 -4.24
C SER A 46 -9.89 -14.02 -3.37
N VAL A 47 -9.84 -14.21 -2.05
CA VAL A 47 -9.70 -13.11 -1.07
C VAL A 47 -8.36 -12.41 -1.23
N GLY A 48 -7.28 -13.17 -1.39
CA GLY A 48 -5.94 -12.64 -1.60
C GLY A 48 -5.82 -11.80 -2.86
N VAL A 49 -6.33 -12.30 -4.00
CA VAL A 49 -6.35 -11.54 -5.27
C VAL A 49 -7.16 -10.26 -5.13
N LEU A 50 -8.31 -10.29 -4.46
CA LEU A 50 -9.12 -9.10 -4.22
C LEU A 50 -8.36 -8.07 -3.36
N LEU A 51 -7.83 -8.48 -2.21
CA LEU A 51 -7.10 -7.60 -1.30
C LEU A 51 -5.84 -7.01 -1.97
N MET A 52 -5.09 -7.83 -2.71
CA MET A 52 -3.94 -7.40 -3.50
C MET A 52 -4.34 -6.34 -4.54
N SER A 53 -5.40 -6.60 -5.31
CA SER A 53 -5.86 -5.67 -6.36
C SER A 53 -6.30 -4.33 -5.79
N VAL A 54 -7.05 -4.36 -4.68
CA VAL A 54 -7.47 -3.14 -3.97
C VAL A 54 -6.27 -2.39 -3.40
N THR A 55 -5.30 -3.10 -2.82
CA THR A 55 -4.05 -2.50 -2.29
C THR A 55 -3.27 -1.77 -3.39
N ILE A 56 -3.06 -2.43 -4.54
CA ILE A 56 -2.38 -1.82 -5.70
C ILE A 56 -3.13 -0.57 -6.15
N ALA A 57 -4.44 -0.65 -6.34
CA ALA A 57 -5.25 0.48 -6.80
C ALA A 57 -5.18 1.67 -5.83
N LEU A 58 -5.26 1.42 -4.52
CA LEU A 58 -5.17 2.46 -3.49
C LEU A 58 -3.79 3.11 -3.44
N PHE A 59 -2.70 2.34 -3.54
CA PHE A 59 -1.35 2.91 -3.59
C PHE A 59 -1.07 3.71 -4.86
N ILE A 60 -1.61 3.29 -6.01
CA ILE A 60 -1.56 4.08 -7.24
C ILE A 60 -2.33 5.39 -7.05
N ALA A 61 -3.56 5.34 -6.55
CA ALA A 61 -4.36 6.52 -6.28
C ALA A 61 -3.68 7.47 -5.29
N LEU A 62 -3.02 6.93 -4.27
CA LEU A 62 -2.24 7.70 -3.30
C LEU A 62 -1.00 8.36 -3.93
N GLY A 63 -0.26 7.65 -4.80
CA GLY A 63 0.85 8.24 -5.56
C GLY A 63 0.39 9.41 -6.44
N LEU A 64 -0.74 9.24 -7.13
CA LEU A 64 -1.39 10.30 -7.91
C LEU A 64 -1.83 11.48 -7.03
N ALA A 65 -2.37 11.22 -5.84
CA ALA A 65 -2.73 12.24 -4.87
C ALA A 65 -1.51 13.07 -4.44
N VAL A 66 -0.38 12.40 -4.15
CA VAL A 66 0.89 13.06 -3.81
C VAL A 66 1.41 13.91 -4.97
N TRP A 67 1.26 13.47 -6.22
CA TRP A 67 1.59 14.26 -7.42
C TRP A 67 0.61 15.38 -7.74
N GLY A 68 -0.47 15.54 -6.97
CA GLY A 68 -1.37 16.68 -7.06
C GLY A 68 -2.52 16.52 -8.03
N VAL A 69 -2.89 15.29 -8.42
CA VAL A 69 -4.08 15.05 -9.26
C VAL A 69 -5.33 15.68 -8.61
N PRO A 70 -6.07 16.55 -9.32
CA PRO A 70 -7.27 17.21 -8.78
C PRO A 70 -8.28 16.21 -8.24
N GLY A 71 -8.89 16.54 -7.09
CA GLY A 71 -9.84 15.66 -6.38
C GLY A 71 -9.17 14.61 -5.49
N LEU A 72 -8.04 14.02 -5.91
CA LEU A 72 -7.31 13.03 -5.11
C LEU A 72 -6.42 13.68 -4.04
N SER A 73 -5.76 14.79 -4.38
CA SER A 73 -4.86 15.49 -3.47
C SER A 73 -5.52 15.91 -2.15
N ALA A 74 -6.79 16.34 -2.20
CA ALA A 74 -7.56 16.75 -1.02
C ALA A 74 -7.84 15.59 -0.05
N VAL A 75 -7.80 14.34 -0.52
CA VAL A 75 -8.12 13.13 0.25
C VAL A 75 -6.91 12.23 0.45
N TRP A 76 -5.70 12.72 0.18
CA TRP A 76 -4.48 11.93 0.31
C TRP A 76 -4.30 11.25 1.69
N PRO A 77 -4.64 11.87 2.85
CA PRO A 77 -4.47 11.20 4.13
C PRO A 77 -5.41 10.00 4.28
N ALA A 78 -6.65 10.13 3.80
CA ALA A 78 -7.62 9.03 3.80
C ALA A 78 -7.18 7.90 2.88
N LEU A 79 -6.66 8.22 1.69
CA LEU A 79 -6.07 7.24 0.78
C LEU A 79 -4.86 6.53 1.40
N ALA A 80 -3.99 7.26 2.10
CA ALA A 80 -2.82 6.71 2.79
C ALA A 80 -3.21 5.68 3.85
N ILE A 81 -4.20 6.02 4.66
CA ILE A 81 -4.73 5.11 5.69
C ILE A 81 -5.39 3.89 5.03
N ALA A 82 -6.25 4.09 4.04
CA ALA A 82 -6.95 2.99 3.36
C ALA A 82 -5.99 2.03 2.66
N ALA A 83 -4.99 2.56 1.92
CA ALA A 83 -3.97 1.77 1.24
C ALA A 83 -3.17 0.93 2.25
N SER A 84 -2.66 1.58 3.29
CA SER A 84 -1.82 0.95 4.31
C SER A 84 -2.60 -0.09 5.12
N VAL A 85 -3.85 0.19 5.51
CA VAL A 85 -4.68 -0.78 6.24
C VAL A 85 -5.02 -1.98 5.36
N THR A 86 -5.35 -1.78 4.09
CA THR A 86 -5.66 -2.89 3.18
C THR A 86 -4.42 -3.78 2.97
N SER A 87 -3.25 -3.17 2.80
CA SER A 87 -1.95 -3.87 2.74
C SER A 87 -1.67 -4.68 4.00
N LEU A 88 -1.81 -4.07 5.17
CA LEU A 88 -1.65 -4.75 6.45
C LEU A 88 -2.63 -5.91 6.63
N VAL A 89 -3.88 -5.77 6.16
CA VAL A 89 -4.87 -6.86 6.18
C VAL A 89 -4.44 -7.99 5.24
N LEU A 90 -3.97 -7.69 4.03
CA LEU A 90 -3.45 -8.71 3.12
C LEU A 90 -2.27 -9.46 3.75
N MET A 91 -1.28 -8.73 4.26
CA MET A 91 -0.10 -9.32 4.88
C MET A 91 -0.44 -10.09 6.15
N ALA A 92 -1.42 -9.62 6.93
CA ALA A 92 -1.93 -10.36 8.07
C ALA A 92 -2.58 -11.67 7.61
N CYS A 93 -3.40 -11.68 6.56
CA CYS A 93 -4.03 -12.90 6.04
C CYS A 93 -3.01 -13.92 5.50
N PHE A 94 -1.92 -13.46 4.90
CA PHE A 94 -0.90 -14.28 4.23
C PHE A 94 0.48 -13.99 4.82
N TRP A 95 0.60 -14.20 6.13
CA TRP A 95 1.76 -13.74 6.91
C TRP A 95 3.06 -14.45 6.55
N SER A 96 4.12 -13.67 6.41
CA SER A 96 5.50 -14.15 6.33
C SER A 96 6.43 -13.21 7.09
N ASN A 97 7.35 -13.74 7.89
CA ASN A 97 8.30 -12.95 8.69
C ASN A 97 9.23 -12.07 7.84
N ARG A 98 9.38 -12.38 6.55
CA ARG A 98 10.20 -11.58 5.62
C ARG A 98 9.49 -10.30 5.18
N LEU A 99 8.18 -10.19 5.43
CA LEU A 99 7.36 -9.05 5.07
C LEU A 99 7.34 -7.93 6.14
N VAL A 100 8.10 -8.06 7.24
CA VAL A 100 8.15 -7.05 8.33
C VAL A 100 8.50 -5.66 7.81
N ILE A 101 9.35 -5.53 6.79
CA ILE A 101 9.67 -4.24 6.18
C ILE A 101 8.43 -3.58 5.58
N GLY A 102 7.56 -4.35 4.91
CA GLY A 102 6.30 -3.84 4.37
C GLY A 102 5.38 -3.29 5.46
N VAL A 103 5.30 -3.98 6.61
CA VAL A 103 4.51 -3.53 7.76
C VAL A 103 5.04 -2.21 8.30
N LEU A 104 6.37 -2.07 8.41
CA LEU A 104 6.99 -0.84 8.88
C LEU A 104 6.74 0.32 7.91
N ILE A 105 6.74 0.07 6.60
CA ILE A 105 6.38 1.07 5.58
C ILE A 105 4.93 1.52 5.76
N ASP A 106 3.99 0.60 5.89
CA ASP A 106 2.56 0.92 6.06
C ASP A 106 2.32 1.72 7.35
N VAL A 107 2.94 1.33 8.45
CA VAL A 107 2.87 2.06 9.73
C VAL A 107 3.45 3.48 9.58
N ALA A 108 4.58 3.64 8.88
CA ALA A 108 5.17 4.95 8.64
C ALA A 108 4.26 5.84 7.79
N ILE A 109 3.61 5.28 6.77
CA ILE A 109 2.66 6.01 5.90
C ILE A 109 1.46 6.48 6.71
N VAL A 110 0.87 5.62 7.55
CA VAL A 110 -0.23 5.99 8.47
C VAL A 110 0.23 7.07 9.45
N ALA A 111 1.42 6.93 10.04
CA ALA A 111 1.96 7.93 10.96
C ALA A 111 2.10 9.30 10.30
N VAL A 112 2.61 9.36 9.06
CA VAL A 112 2.71 10.62 8.30
C VAL A 112 1.33 11.20 8.00
N ALA A 113 0.37 10.36 7.58
CA ALA A 113 -1.01 10.78 7.30
C ALA A 113 -1.68 11.41 8.53
N VAL A 114 -1.46 10.85 9.71
CA VAL A 114 -2.07 11.32 10.97
C VAL A 114 -1.33 12.52 11.54
N MET A 115 0.01 12.49 11.57
CA MET A 115 0.81 13.49 12.28
C MET A 115 1.10 14.73 11.44
N ARG A 116 1.08 14.62 10.11
CA ARG A 116 1.49 15.71 9.20
C ARG A 116 0.55 15.88 8.00
N PRO A 117 -0.78 15.91 8.16
CA PRO A 117 -1.72 15.93 7.03
C PRO A 117 -1.54 17.10 6.04
N GLN A 118 -0.93 18.21 6.45
CA GLN A 118 -0.69 19.37 5.59
C GLN A 118 0.67 19.39 4.88
N TRP A 119 1.49 18.33 4.95
CA TRP A 119 2.83 18.36 4.33
C TRP A 119 2.79 18.57 2.81
N THR A 120 1.68 18.20 2.18
CA THR A 120 1.38 18.44 0.76
C THR A 120 0.94 19.88 0.46
N ASP A 121 0.48 20.62 1.48
CA ASP A 121 -0.18 21.93 1.33
C ASP A 121 0.83 23.09 1.38
N THR A 122 1.93 22.92 2.12
CA THR A 122 3.02 23.91 2.26
C THR A 122 3.87 24.14 0.99
N ILE A 123 3.34 23.81 -0.19
CA ILE A 123 4.10 23.68 -1.45
C ILE A 123 3.22 24.05 -2.67
N GLY A 124 2.26 24.96 -2.47
CA GLY A 124 1.53 25.66 -3.52
C GLY A 124 2.00 27.10 -3.63
#